data_AF-A3FG43-F1
#
_entry.id   AF-A3FG43-F1
#
_cell.length_a   1.000
_cell.length_b   1.000
_cell.length_c   1.000
_cell.angle_alpha   90.00
_cell.angle_beta   90.00
_cell.angle_gamma   90.00
#
_symmetry.space_group_name_H-M   'P 1'
#
loop_
_entity.id
_entity.type
_entity.pdbx_description
1 polymer ?
#
loop_
_entity_poly.entity_id
_entity_poly.type
_entity_poly.pdbx_seq_one_letter_code
_entity_poly.pdbx_strand_id
1 'polypeptide(L)' 'MGRPKGRPPRWDADVQLKVIKARMPVELAEAFQKEAQKRGMNVQDFLGRLAEELTGVPYNPQGGLPLSA' A
#
# COMPACT_ATOMS: atom_id res chain seq x y z
N MET A 1 -18.59 19.52 26.69
CA MET A 1 -17.97 18.17 26.82
C MET A 1 -18.45 17.31 25.66
N GLY A 2 -17.56 16.87 24.77
CA GLY A 2 -17.94 16.17 23.54
C GLY A 2 -17.05 14.98 23.21
N ARG A 3 -17.54 13.79 23.55
CA ARG A 3 -17.08 12.42 23.22
C ARG A 3 -15.74 11.95 23.83
N PRO A 4 -15.74 10.92 24.69
CA PRO A 4 -14.72 9.89 24.66
C PRO A 4 -15.16 8.86 23.60
N LYS A 5 -14.54 8.82 22.42
CA LYS A 5 -14.87 7.78 21.42
C LYS A 5 -13.61 7.23 20.79
N GLY A 6 -13.40 5.95 21.05
CA GLY A 6 -12.15 5.22 20.87
C GLY A 6 -11.62 5.20 19.44
N ARG A 7 -10.33 4.82 19.39
CA ARG A 7 -9.50 4.49 18.23
C ARG A 7 -10.31 4.39 16.92
N PRO A 8 -10.01 5.23 15.90
CA PRO A 8 -10.59 5.09 14.57
C PRO A 8 -10.48 3.62 14.14
N PRO A 9 -11.54 3.02 13.57
CA PRO A 9 -11.49 1.63 13.17
C PRO A 9 -10.27 1.40 12.27
N ARG A 10 -9.59 0.26 12.45
CA ARG A 10 -8.60 -0.28 11.48
C ARG A 10 -9.15 -0.40 10.04
N TRP A 11 -10.45 -0.09 9.84
CA TRP A 11 -11.28 -0.36 8.69
C TRP A 11 -12.33 0.75 8.47
N ASP A 12 -11.93 2.03 8.50
CA ASP A 12 -12.81 3.10 8.02
C ASP A 12 -13.13 2.91 6.52
N ALA A 13 -14.42 2.97 6.19
CA ALA A 13 -14.95 2.75 4.84
C ALA A 13 -14.60 3.87 3.85
N ASP A 14 -14.22 5.04 4.37
CA ASP A 14 -13.81 6.20 3.58
C ASP A 14 -12.31 6.23 3.26
N VAL A 15 -11.56 5.24 3.75
CA VAL A 15 -10.11 5.13 3.52
C VAL A 15 -9.86 4.35 2.24
N GLN A 16 -9.58 5.07 1.15
CA GLN A 16 -9.25 4.47 -0.15
C GLN A 16 -7.92 3.69 -0.14
N LEU A 17 -7.00 4.00 0.79
CA LEU A 17 -5.69 3.37 0.89
C LEU A 17 -5.31 3.06 2.35
N LYS A 18 -4.89 1.82 2.61
CA LYS A 18 -4.35 1.42 3.92
C LYS A 18 -2.84 1.28 3.89
N VAL A 19 -2.18 1.87 4.89
CA VAL A 19 -0.73 1.74 5.06
C VAL A 19 -0.41 0.48 5.86
N ILE A 20 0.32 -0.45 5.26
CA ILE A 20 0.85 -1.64 5.92
C ILE A 20 2.33 -1.41 6.24
N LYS A 21 2.71 -1.54 7.51
CA LYS A 21 4.12 -1.56 7.94
C LYS A 21 4.50 -3.01 8.25
N ALA A 22 5.33 -3.61 7.40
CA ALA A 22 5.84 -4.96 7.60
C ALA A 22 7.33 -4.92 7.94
N ARG A 23 7.76 -5.83 8.83
CA ARG A 23 9.18 -6.12 9.05
C ARG A 23 9.55 -7.31 8.19
N MET A 24 10.69 -7.23 7.52
CA MET A 24 11.22 -8.31 6.67
C MET A 24 12.75 -8.36 6.76
N PRO A 25 13.37 -9.50 6.42
CA PRO A 25 14.82 -9.59 6.29
C PRO A 25 15.36 -8.56 5.29
N VAL A 26 16.57 -8.05 5.56
CA VAL A 26 17.22 -7.03 4.71
C VAL A 26 17.42 -7.54 3.29
N GLU A 27 17.89 -8.78 3.13
CA GLU A 27 18.11 -9.41 1.83
C GLU A 27 16.84 -9.47 0.97
N LEU A 28 15.68 -9.69 1.61
CA LEU A 28 14.40 -9.72 0.93
C LEU A 28 13.99 -8.31 0.46
N ALA A 29 14.20 -7.30 1.30
CA ALA A 29 13.95 -5.91 0.93
C ALA A 29 14.82 -5.47 -0.26
N GLU A 30 16.11 -5.85 -0.26
CA GLU A 30 17.01 -5.58 -1.37
C GLU A 30 16.61 -6.33 -2.65
N ALA A 31 16.16 -7.58 -2.55
CA ALA A 31 15.67 -8.34 -3.68
C ALA A 31 14.44 -7.66 -4.32
N PHE A 32 13.49 -7.21 -3.50
CA PHE A 32 12.34 -6.44 -4.00
C PHE A 32 12.76 -5.13 -4.66
N GLN A 33 13.73 -4.42 -4.09
CA GLN A 33 14.23 -3.18 -4.69
C GLN A 33 14.89 -3.43 -6.06
N LYS A 34 15.71 -4.47 -6.19
CA LYS A 34 16.35 -4.83 -7.47
C LYS A 34 15.32 -5.22 -8.53
N GLU A 35 14.32 -6.01 -8.17
CA GLU A 35 13.25 -6.41 -9.11
C GLU A 35 12.38 -5.23 -9.54
N ALA A 36 12.03 -4.34 -8.61
CA ALA A 36 11.31 -3.11 -8.93
C ALA A 36 12.10 -2.24 -9.92
N GLN A 37 13.41 -2.05 -9.67
CA GLN A 37 14.30 -1.30 -10.56
C GLN A 37 14.42 -1.92 -11.96
N LYS A 38 14.59 -3.24 -12.06
CA LYS A 38 14.65 -3.95 -13.36
C LYS A 38 13.39 -3.72 -14.19
N ARG A 39 12.24 -3.57 -13.54
CA ARG A 39 10.93 -3.37 -14.18
C ARG A 39 10.57 -1.89 -14.34
N GLY A 40 11.47 -0.97 -14.01
CA GLY A 40 11.25 0.47 -14.12
C GLY A 40 10.15 1.02 -13.21
N MET A 41 9.91 0.38 -12.06
CA MET A 41 8.87 0.76 -11.10
C MET A 41 9.44 0.93 -9.68
N ASN A 42 8.67 1.54 -8.77
CA ASN A 42 9.04 1.60 -7.37
C ASN A 42 8.64 0.30 -6.62
N VAL A 43 9.16 0.12 -5.40
CA VAL A 43 8.90 -1.09 -4.60
C VAL A 43 7.42 -1.22 -4.23
N GLN A 44 6.71 -0.11 -4.03
CA GLN A 44 5.29 -0.12 -3.69
C GLN A 44 4.46 -0.69 -4.86
N ASP A 45 4.72 -0.25 -6.08
CA ASP A 45 4.01 -0.71 -7.27
C ASP A 45 4.35 -2.16 -7.60
N PHE A 46 5.60 -2.57 -7.37
CA PHE A 46 6.01 -3.97 -7.48
C PHE A 46 5.23 -4.86 -6.51
N LEU A 47 5.19 -4.48 -5.22
CA LEU A 47 4.43 -5.24 -4.21
C LEU A 47 2.92 -5.18 -4.46
N GLY A 48 2.40 -4.05 -4.95
CA GLY A 48 1.00 -3.89 -5.33
C GLY A 48 0.59 -4.85 -6.45
N ARG A 49 1.39 -4.95 -7.51
CA ARG A 49 1.16 -5.91 -8.60
C ARG A 49 1.25 -7.36 -8.13
N LEU A 50 2.22 -7.69 -7.27
CA LEU A 50 2.29 -9.04 -6.69
C LEU A 50 1.04 -9.35 -5.84
N ALA A 51 0.55 -8.38 -5.07
CA ALA A 51 -0.67 -8.55 -4.29
C ALA A 51 -1.91 -8.72 -5.18
N GLU A 52 -1.99 -7.98 -6.29
CA GLU A 52 -3.03 -8.15 -7.31
C GLU A 52 -2.99 -9.54 -7.94
N GLU A 53 -1.80 -10.01 -8.37
CA GLU A 53 -1.62 -11.35 -8.92
C GLU A 53 -2.05 -12.46 -7.94
N LEU A 54 -1.79 -12.27 -6.64
CA LEU A 54 -2.13 -13.26 -5.60
C LEU A 54 -3.60 -13.22 -5.17
N THR A 55 -4.22 -12.05 -5.14
CA THR A 55 -5.57 -11.86 -4.57
C THR A 55 -6.66 -11.66 -5.61
N GLY A 56 -6.29 -11.36 -6.86
CA GLY A 56 -7.20 -10.94 -7.92
C GLY A 56 -7.81 -9.54 -7.72
N VAL A 57 -7.39 -8.81 -6.67
CA VAL A 57 -7.88 -7.44 -6.40
C VAL A 57 -7.00 -6.44 -7.17
N PRO A 58 -7.57 -5.63 -8.08
CA PRO A 58 -6.79 -4.70 -8.88
C PRO A 58 -5.99 -3.71 -8.03
N TYR A 59 -4.69 -3.61 -8.28
CA TYR A 59 -3.85 -2.59 -7.66
C TYR A 59 -3.86 -1.32 -8.51
N ASN A 60 -4.46 -0.25 -7.99
CA ASN A 60 -4.45 1.04 -8.65
C ASN A 60 -3.33 1.93 -8.07
N PRO A 61 -2.22 2.15 -8.79
CA PRO A 61 -1.12 3.01 -8.33
C PRO A 61 -1.53 4.49 -8.19
N GLN A 62 -2.67 4.91 -8.77
CA GLN A 62 -3.14 6.31 -8.80
C GLN A 62 -4.16 6.65 -7.70
N GLY A 63 -4.51 5.73 -6.80
CA GLY A 63 -5.61 5.87 -5.83
C GLY A 63 -5.41 6.87 -4.68
N GLY A 64 -4.66 7.97 -4.86
CA GLY A 64 -4.30 8.88 -3.77
C GLY A 64 -4.00 10.34 -4.14
N LEU A 65 -4.31 10.80 -5.34
CA LEU A 65 -4.42 12.24 -5.61
C LEU A 65 -5.85 12.52 -6.08
N PRO A 66 -6.75 13.07 -5.23
CA PRO A 66 -7.76 13.94 -5.80
C PRO A 66 -7.02 15.08 -6.50
N LEU A 67 -6.96 15.04 -7.83
CA LEU A 67 -6.68 16.22 -8.65
C LEU A 67 -7.92 17.12 -8.59
N SER A 68 -8.20 17.67 -7.41
CA SER A 68 -9.31 18.61 -7.21
C SER A 68 -8.91 19.67 -6.19
N ALA A 69 -8.76 20.88 -6.76
CA ALA A 69 -8.60 22.21 -6.18
C ALA A 69 -7.18 22.61 -5.72
#